data_AF-A0A3B0B0R7-F1
#
_entry.id   AF-A0A3B0B0R7-F1
#
_cell.length_a   1.000
_cell.length_b   1.000
_cell.length_c   1.000
_cell.angle_alpha   90.00
_cell.angle_beta   90.00
_cell.angle_gamma   90.00
#
_symmetry.space_group_name_H-M   'P 1'
#
loop_
_entity.id
_entity.type
_entity.pdbx_description
1 polymer ?
#
loop_
_entity_poly.entity_id
_entity_poly.type
_entity_poly.pdbx_seq_one_letter_code
_entity_poly.pdbx_strand_id
1 'polypeptide(L)'
;MDPLHILIPIHAVAASFVILIGPVNFLRRRKDAAHRLLGRTFAVMMYFVCVSGLLIYEGGGFGIFHALAIFTLITTTLGIRAIIRGDVKAHRANMIGSWAGTVAAGTFAAVAPGRAIPTLAVDDPTLFWSIVAAIIVATTLWVAAVLSPAGRRMLDARARARASRKRAASKANEGAAAPEIARAAGQ
;
A
#
# COMPACT_ATOMS: atom_id res chain seq x y z
N MET A 1 13.77 8.28 25.18
CA MET A 1 13.01 8.49 23.94
C MET A 1 11.72 7.68 24.09
N ASP A 2 10.56 8.30 24.34
CA ASP A 2 9.33 7.51 24.33
C ASP A 2 9.16 6.88 22.93
N PRO A 3 8.89 5.57 22.82
CA PRO A 3 8.73 4.90 21.53
C PRO A 3 7.70 5.56 20.62
N LEU A 4 6.71 6.25 21.21
CA LEU A 4 5.66 6.98 20.51
C LEU A 4 6.16 8.26 19.82
N HIS A 5 7.25 8.88 20.29
CA HIS A 5 7.81 10.08 19.63
C HIS A 5 8.42 9.78 18.26
N ILE A 6 8.98 8.58 18.09
CA ILE A 6 9.57 8.14 16.80
C ILE A 6 8.46 7.75 15.81
N LEU A 7 7.24 7.54 16.27
CA LEU A 7 6.13 7.11 15.41
C LEU A 7 5.70 8.19 14.41
N ILE A 8 5.69 9.46 14.82
CA ILE A 8 5.30 10.59 13.96
C ILE A 8 6.18 10.69 12.70
N PRO A 9 7.53 10.73 12.78
CA PRO A 9 8.36 10.80 11.58
C PRO A 9 8.24 9.55 10.71
N ILE A 10 8.17 8.35 11.31
CA ILE A 10 8.00 7.11 10.53
C ILE A 10 6.64 7.10 9.81
N HIS A 11 5.57 7.53 10.48
CA HIS A 11 4.25 7.70 9.88
C HIS A 11 4.28 8.68 8.70
N ALA A 12 4.90 9.86 8.90
CA ALA A 12 5.00 10.90 7.88
C ALA A 12 5.79 10.43 6.64
N VAL A 13 6.89 9.69 6.85
CA VAL A 13 7.66 9.07 5.75
C VAL A 13 6.81 8.05 4.99
N ALA A 14 6.13 7.14 5.69
CA ALA A 14 5.27 6.14 5.06
C ALA A 14 4.10 6.78 4.29
N ALA A 15 3.46 7.81 4.86
CA ALA A 15 2.39 8.57 4.20
C ALA A 15 2.89 9.25 2.92
N SER A 16 4.10 9.79 2.94
CA SER A 16 4.74 10.40 1.75
C SER A 16 4.95 9.37 0.64
N PHE A 17 5.41 8.15 0.97
CA PHE A 17 5.50 7.04 0.00
C PHE A 17 4.14 6.67 -0.61
N VAL A 18 3.08 6.60 0.21
CA VAL A 18 1.71 6.33 -0.27
C VAL A 18 1.25 7.41 -1.25
N ILE A 19 1.47 8.68 -0.91
CA ILE A 19 1.10 9.83 -1.75
C ILE A 19 1.79 9.76 -3.11
N LEU A 20 3.10 9.47 -3.13
CA LEU A 20 3.89 9.43 -4.36
C LEU A 20 3.63 8.19 -5.24
N ILE A 21 3.44 7.00 -4.65
CA ILE A 21 3.21 5.75 -5.41
C ILE A 21 1.80 5.69 -6.02
N GLY A 22 0.79 6.28 -5.34
CA GLY A 22 -0.62 6.23 -5.77
C GLY A 22 -0.84 6.63 -7.24
N PRO A 23 -0.48 7.87 -7.65
CA PRO A 23 -0.67 8.34 -9.02
C PRO A 23 0.02 7.47 -10.07
N VAL A 24 1.25 7.00 -9.79
CA VAL A 24 1.99 6.10 -10.67
C VAL A 24 1.18 4.84 -10.96
N ASN A 25 0.51 4.28 -9.94
CA ASN A 25 -0.27 3.06 -10.10
C ASN A 25 -1.65 3.31 -10.77
N PHE A 26 -2.26 4.46 -10.49
CA PHE A 26 -3.59 4.83 -11.02
C PHE A 26 -3.55 5.20 -12.50
N LEU A 27 -2.57 6.03 -12.91
CA LEU A 27 -2.43 6.55 -14.27
C LEU A 27 -1.84 5.52 -15.25
N ARG A 28 -1.24 4.45 -14.72
CA ARG A 28 -0.68 3.40 -15.55
C ARG A 28 -1.77 2.62 -16.29
N ARG A 29 -1.68 2.64 -17.63
CA ARG A 29 -2.59 1.93 -18.55
C ARG A 29 -2.50 0.40 -18.42
N ARG A 30 -1.27 -0.14 -18.33
CA ARG A 30 -1.03 -1.59 -18.20
C ARG A 30 -1.36 -2.04 -16.77
N LYS A 31 -2.10 -3.14 -16.60
CA LYS A 31 -2.47 -3.73 -15.30
C LYS A 31 -1.82 -5.11 -15.10
N ASP A 32 -0.50 -5.15 -15.27
CA ASP A 32 0.35 -6.36 -15.24
C ASP A 32 0.90 -6.69 -13.83
N ALA A 33 1.92 -7.55 -13.77
CA ALA A 33 2.57 -7.91 -12.51
C ALA A 33 3.21 -6.71 -11.78
N ALA A 34 3.71 -5.71 -12.51
CA ALA A 34 4.26 -4.50 -11.92
C ALA A 34 3.16 -3.64 -11.28
N HIS A 35 2.00 -3.50 -11.93
CA HIS A 35 0.83 -2.83 -11.33
C HIS A 35 0.41 -3.51 -10.02
N ARG A 36 0.40 -4.85 -9.99
CA ARG A 36 0.08 -5.61 -8.77
C ARG A 36 1.12 -5.42 -7.67
N LEU A 37 2.41 -5.33 -8.00
CA LEU A 37 3.45 -5.10 -7.00
C LEU A 37 3.34 -3.70 -6.41
N LEU A 38 3.23 -2.65 -7.26
CA LEU A 38 3.04 -1.28 -6.80
C LEU A 38 1.76 -1.12 -5.97
N GLY A 39 0.65 -1.73 -6.40
CA GLY A 39 -0.60 -1.73 -5.65
C GLY A 39 -0.52 -2.43 -4.29
N ARG A 40 0.29 -3.50 -4.18
CA ARG A 40 0.56 -4.15 -2.89
C ARG A 40 1.43 -3.30 -1.99
N THR A 41 2.49 -2.68 -2.53
CA THR A 41 3.31 -1.73 -1.77
C THR A 41 2.45 -0.59 -1.23
N PHE A 42 1.60 0.00 -2.08
CA PHE A 42 0.63 1.01 -1.67
C PHE A 42 -0.27 0.52 -0.53
N ALA A 43 -0.90 -0.64 -0.67
CA ALA A 43 -1.81 -1.16 0.36
C ALA A 43 -1.12 -1.45 1.70
N VAL A 44 0.08 -2.05 1.67
CA VAL A 44 0.85 -2.33 2.90
C VAL A 44 1.24 -1.04 3.60
N MET A 45 1.76 -0.06 2.86
CA MET A 45 2.11 1.24 3.41
C MET A 45 0.86 1.98 3.92
N MET A 46 -0.26 1.91 3.20
CA MET A 46 -1.53 2.51 3.64
C MET A 46 -2.02 1.91 4.96
N TYR A 47 -1.95 0.58 5.11
CA TYR A 47 -2.28 -0.06 6.39
C TYR A 47 -1.36 0.38 7.51
N PHE A 48 -0.05 0.46 7.24
CA PHE A 48 0.90 0.99 8.21
C PHE A 48 0.56 2.44 8.60
N VAL A 49 0.25 3.31 7.65
CA VAL A 49 -0.15 4.71 7.87
C VAL A 49 -1.42 4.80 8.70
N CYS A 50 -2.46 4.03 8.38
CA CYS A 50 -3.70 4.02 9.17
C CYS A 50 -3.44 3.55 10.61
N VAL A 51 -2.73 2.43 10.79
CA VAL A 51 -2.48 1.87 12.13
C VAL A 51 -1.61 2.79 12.97
N SER A 52 -0.51 3.29 12.41
CA SER A 52 0.35 4.26 13.12
C SER A 52 -0.38 5.57 13.41
N GLY A 53 -1.22 6.07 12.50
CA GLY A 53 -2.01 7.28 12.70
C GLY A 53 -3.04 7.14 13.83
N LEU A 54 -3.60 5.95 14.04
CA LEU A 54 -4.51 5.68 15.17
C LEU A 54 -3.84 5.68 16.53
N LEU A 55 -2.51 5.60 16.57
CA LEU A 55 -1.70 5.66 17.79
C LEU A 55 -1.16 7.07 18.06
N ILE A 56 -1.33 8.02 17.12
CA ILE A 56 -0.87 9.40 17.24
C ILE A 56 -2.01 10.27 17.78
N TYR A 57 -1.94 10.59 19.08
CA TYR A 57 -2.92 11.45 19.75
C TYR A 57 -2.40 12.88 19.83
N GLU A 58 -3.09 13.79 19.15
CA GLU A 58 -2.83 15.22 19.22
C GLU A 58 -3.92 15.89 20.04
N GLY A 59 -3.56 16.56 21.13
CA GLY A 59 -4.54 17.18 22.04
C GLY A 59 -5.23 16.22 23.01
N GLY A 60 -4.70 15.01 23.17
CA GLY A 60 -5.10 14.08 24.25
C GLY A 60 -6.35 13.23 24.01
N GLY A 61 -6.94 13.26 22.81
CA GLY A 61 -8.18 12.53 22.52
C GLY A 61 -8.34 12.06 21.07
N PHE A 62 -9.41 11.29 20.84
CA PHE A 62 -9.78 10.82 19.51
C PHE A 62 -10.25 12.01 18.64
N GLY A 63 -9.54 12.27 17.55
CA GLY A 63 -9.79 13.41 16.66
C GLY A 63 -10.29 13.00 15.27
N ILE A 64 -10.58 14.01 14.44
CA ILE A 64 -11.02 13.81 13.05
C ILE A 64 -10.03 12.97 12.22
N PHE A 65 -8.72 13.07 12.49
CA PHE A 65 -7.70 12.26 11.81
C PHE A 65 -7.77 10.78 12.18
N HIS A 66 -8.24 10.44 13.39
CA HIS A 66 -8.47 9.04 13.76
C HIS A 66 -9.67 8.49 13.00
N ALA A 67 -10.77 9.24 12.93
CA ALA A 67 -11.93 8.87 12.12
C ALA A 67 -11.55 8.69 10.64
N LEU A 68 -10.74 9.60 10.10
CA LEU A 68 -10.21 9.51 8.73
C LEU A 68 -9.29 8.30 8.54
N ALA A 69 -8.47 7.94 9.52
CA ALA A 69 -7.63 6.75 9.47
C ALA A 69 -8.47 5.46 9.45
N ILE A 70 -9.52 5.37 10.28
CA ILE A 70 -10.48 4.25 10.26
C ILE A 70 -11.18 4.17 8.90
N PHE A 71 -11.69 5.30 8.39
CA PHE A 71 -12.35 5.35 7.10
C PHE A 71 -11.41 4.92 5.95
N THR A 72 -10.17 5.41 5.96
CA THR A 72 -9.13 5.05 4.98
C THR A 72 -8.76 3.57 5.08
N LEU A 73 -8.72 3.01 6.29
CA LEU A 73 -8.46 1.58 6.54
C LEU A 73 -9.58 0.70 5.97
N ILE A 74 -10.83 1.10 6.21
CA ILE A 74 -12.02 0.42 5.70
C ILE A 74 -12.05 0.47 4.17
N THR A 75 -11.95 1.66 3.57
CA THR A 75 -11.98 1.83 2.11
C THR A 75 -10.84 1.08 1.43
N THR A 76 -9.63 1.10 1.97
CA THR A 76 -8.51 0.31 1.45
C THR A 76 -8.83 -1.19 1.46
N THR A 77 -9.39 -1.69 2.56
CA THR A 77 -9.80 -3.09 2.69
C THR A 77 -10.93 -3.45 1.72
N LEU A 78 -11.94 -2.58 1.59
CA LEU A 78 -13.03 -2.76 0.63
C LEU A 78 -12.51 -2.76 -0.81
N GLY A 79 -11.56 -1.91 -1.14
CA GLY A 79 -10.93 -1.89 -2.46
C GLY A 79 -10.16 -3.18 -2.76
N ILE A 80 -9.49 -3.78 -1.77
CA ILE A 80 -8.84 -5.08 -1.92
C ILE A 80 -9.88 -6.19 -2.10
N ARG A 81 -10.95 -6.19 -1.29
CA ARG A 81 -12.04 -7.18 -1.42
C ARG A 81 -12.75 -7.07 -2.78
N ALA A 82 -12.93 -5.86 -3.28
CA ALA A 82 -13.53 -5.60 -4.59
C ALA A 82 -12.70 -6.24 -5.72
N ILE A 83 -11.38 -6.06 -5.74
CA ILE A 83 -10.55 -6.68 -6.79
C ILE A 83 -10.49 -8.20 -6.67
N ILE A 84 -10.56 -8.76 -5.45
CA ILE A 84 -10.67 -10.21 -5.25
C ILE A 84 -11.98 -10.75 -5.86
N ARG A 85 -13.07 -9.98 -5.79
CA ARG A 85 -14.38 -10.29 -6.39
C ARG A 85 -14.47 -9.95 -7.88
N GLY A 86 -13.42 -9.40 -8.48
CA GLY A 86 -13.43 -8.97 -9.88
C GLY A 86 -14.11 -7.61 -10.14
N ASP A 87 -14.54 -6.89 -9.10
CA ASP A 87 -15.12 -5.55 -9.24
C ASP A 87 -14.02 -4.48 -9.32
N VAL A 88 -13.57 -4.23 -10.56
CA VAL A 88 -12.51 -3.26 -10.87
C VAL A 88 -12.96 -1.83 -10.60
N LYS A 89 -14.24 -1.50 -10.82
CA LYS A 89 -14.77 -0.15 -10.63
C LYS A 89 -14.75 0.21 -9.14
N ALA A 90 -15.29 -0.67 -8.29
CA ALA A 90 -15.25 -0.48 -6.85
C ALA A 90 -13.82 -0.51 -6.30
N HIS A 91 -12.95 -1.40 -6.80
CA HIS A 91 -11.53 -1.39 -6.44
C HIS A 91 -10.89 -0.01 -6.68
N ARG A 92 -11.04 0.52 -7.90
CA ARG A 92 -10.47 1.81 -8.28
C ARG A 92 -11.03 2.96 -7.44
N ALA A 93 -12.35 3.01 -7.27
CA ALA A 93 -13.00 4.06 -6.48
C ALA A 93 -12.48 4.09 -5.04
N ASN A 94 -12.41 2.92 -4.39
CA ASN A 94 -11.92 2.79 -3.02
C ASN A 94 -10.43 3.15 -2.87
N MET A 95 -9.57 2.71 -3.80
CA MET A 95 -8.14 3.02 -3.76
C MET A 95 -7.85 4.51 -4.00
N ILE A 96 -8.60 5.15 -4.89
CA ILE A 96 -8.47 6.60 -5.12
C ILE A 96 -9.02 7.38 -3.92
N GLY A 97 -10.15 6.95 -3.37
CA GLY A 97 -10.74 7.57 -2.17
C GLY A 97 -9.81 7.51 -0.96
N SER A 98 -9.21 6.35 -0.69
CA SER A 98 -8.24 6.21 0.41
C SER A 98 -6.99 7.08 0.19
N TRP A 99 -6.46 7.11 -1.04
CA TRP A 99 -5.35 7.99 -1.40
C TRP A 99 -5.71 9.48 -1.25
N ALA A 100 -6.89 9.91 -1.69
CA ALA A 100 -7.33 11.29 -1.57
C ALA A 100 -7.46 11.72 -0.10
N GLY A 101 -7.96 10.83 0.76
CA GLY A 101 -7.97 11.04 2.22
C GLY A 101 -6.56 11.25 2.78
N THR A 102 -5.59 10.42 2.37
CA THR A 102 -4.18 10.58 2.78
C THR A 102 -3.59 11.89 2.28
N VAL A 103 -3.87 12.31 1.04
CA VAL A 103 -3.41 13.60 0.50
C VAL A 103 -4.00 14.75 1.29
N ALA A 104 -5.30 14.73 1.59
CA ALA A 104 -5.94 15.78 2.39
C ALA A 104 -5.32 15.89 3.79
N ALA A 105 -5.12 14.76 4.48
CA ALA A 105 -4.48 14.72 5.79
C ALA A 105 -3.02 15.18 5.75
N GLY A 106 -2.25 14.70 4.76
CA GLY A 106 -0.85 15.06 4.58
C GLY A 106 -0.66 16.54 4.28
N THR A 107 -1.49 17.12 3.41
CA THR A 107 -1.47 18.55 3.12
C THR A 107 -1.78 19.38 4.36
N PHE A 108 -2.78 18.97 5.15
CA PHE A 108 -3.08 19.64 6.41
C PHE A 108 -1.87 19.57 7.36
N ALA A 109 -1.28 18.38 7.55
CA ALA A 109 -0.12 18.20 8.42
C ALA A 109 1.10 19.01 7.96
N ALA A 110 1.26 19.21 6.65
CA ALA A 110 2.38 19.93 6.05
C ALA A 110 2.23 21.46 6.04
N VAL A 111 1.02 21.99 6.26
CA VAL A 111 0.73 23.44 6.13
C VAL A 111 0.18 24.05 7.42
N ALA A 112 -0.56 23.27 8.24
CA ALA A 112 -1.19 23.81 9.44
C ALA A 112 -0.15 24.28 10.48
N PRO A 113 -0.24 25.53 10.97
CA PRO A 113 0.69 26.06 11.97
C PRO A 113 0.73 25.21 13.25
N GLY A 114 1.91 25.14 13.88
CA GLY A 114 2.11 24.35 15.11
C GLY A 114 2.17 22.84 14.89
N ARG A 115 2.22 22.36 13.64
CA ARG A 115 2.47 20.95 13.32
C ARG A 115 3.95 20.69 13.09
N ALA A 116 4.36 19.46 13.38
CA ALA A 116 5.76 19.03 13.34
C ALA A 116 6.45 19.28 11.99
N ILE A 117 5.73 19.14 10.86
CA ILE A 117 6.31 19.31 9.53
C ILE A 117 6.66 20.79 9.24
N PRO A 118 5.73 21.77 9.34
CA PRO A 118 6.06 23.19 9.25
C PRO A 118 7.14 23.65 10.23
N THR A 119 7.07 23.18 11.48
CA THR A 119 8.07 23.51 12.50
C THR A 119 9.46 23.05 12.08
N LEU A 120 9.61 21.79 11.65
CA LEU A 120 10.88 21.27 11.14
C LEU A 120 11.38 22.06 9.91
N ALA A 121 10.48 22.43 9.00
CA ALA A 121 10.84 23.17 7.79
C ALA A 121 11.42 24.56 8.08
N VAL A 122 11.01 25.19 9.19
CA VAL A 122 11.50 26.51 9.63
C VAL A 122 12.74 26.37 10.53
N ASP A 123 12.70 25.45 11.50
CA ASP A 123 13.74 25.31 12.53
C ASP A 123 15.02 24.65 11.98
N ASP A 124 14.88 23.64 11.12
CA ASP A 124 16.00 22.99 10.42
C ASP A 124 15.66 22.69 8.95
N PRO A 125 15.80 23.69 8.07
CA PRO A 125 15.51 23.54 6.66
C PRO A 125 16.39 22.48 5.97
N THR A 126 17.62 22.30 6.45
CA THR A 126 18.59 21.38 5.83
C THR A 126 18.17 19.93 6.04
N LEU A 127 17.77 19.59 7.27
CA LEU A 127 17.24 18.28 7.60
C LEU A 127 15.91 18.03 6.88
N PHE A 128 15.01 19.02 6.87
CA PHE A 128 13.73 18.93 6.16
C PHE A 128 13.92 18.57 4.68
N TRP A 129 14.72 19.35 3.94
CA TRP A 129 14.93 19.12 2.52
C TRP A 129 15.71 17.84 2.23
N SER A 130 16.62 17.44 3.12
CA SER A 130 17.33 16.15 3.01
C SER A 130 16.38 14.96 3.12
N ILE A 131 15.42 15.01 4.06
CA ILE A 131 14.39 13.96 4.21
C ILE A 131 13.48 13.93 2.97
N VAL A 132 13.02 15.09 2.51
CA VAL A 132 12.19 15.19 1.29
C VAL A 132 12.92 14.61 0.09
N ALA A 133 14.18 14.98 -0.13
CA ALA A 133 15.01 14.47 -1.21
C ALA A 133 15.20 12.94 -1.10
N ALA A 134 15.49 12.42 0.10
CA ALA A 134 15.64 10.99 0.33
C ALA A 134 14.36 10.20 0.01
N ILE A 135 13.19 10.71 0.41
CA ILE A 135 11.89 10.08 0.11
C ILE A 135 11.63 10.05 -1.40
N ILE A 136 11.89 11.17 -2.09
CA ILE A 136 11.70 11.28 -3.55
C ILE A 136 12.63 10.30 -4.27
N VAL A 137 13.92 10.29 -3.92
CA VAL A 137 14.91 9.37 -4.50
C VAL A 137 14.52 7.92 -4.24
N ALA A 138 14.22 7.55 -3.00
CA ALA A 138 13.85 6.18 -2.65
C ALA A 138 12.58 5.72 -3.38
N THR A 139 11.55 6.57 -3.45
CA THR A 139 10.33 6.27 -4.20
C THR A 139 10.60 6.12 -5.69
N THR A 140 11.44 7.00 -6.25
CA THR A 140 11.80 6.99 -7.67
C THR A 140 12.59 5.75 -8.03
N LEU A 141 13.59 5.37 -7.22
CA LEU A 141 14.37 4.15 -7.38
C LEU A 141 13.48 2.90 -7.28
N TRP A 142 12.56 2.86 -6.30
CA TRP A 142 11.61 1.76 -6.18
C TRP A 142 10.72 1.63 -7.42
N VAL A 143 10.10 2.74 -7.85
CA VAL A 143 9.25 2.78 -9.05
C VAL A 143 10.05 2.39 -10.29
N ALA A 144 11.25 2.94 -10.47
CA ALA A 144 12.14 2.63 -11.59
C ALA A 144 12.54 1.16 -11.61
N ALA A 145 12.90 0.58 -10.46
CA ALA A 145 13.26 -0.83 -10.34
C ALA A 145 12.08 -1.73 -10.75
N VAL A 146 10.88 -1.46 -10.22
CA VAL A 146 9.65 -2.23 -10.52
C VAL A 146 9.22 -2.07 -11.98
N LEU A 147 9.35 -0.86 -12.53
CA LEU A 147 8.97 -0.55 -13.90
C LEU A 147 10.06 -0.84 -14.92
N SER A 148 11.30 -1.16 -14.54
CA SER A 148 12.39 -1.45 -15.47
C SER A 148 12.06 -2.65 -16.38
N PRO A 149 12.57 -2.71 -17.63
CA PRO A 149 12.36 -3.86 -18.51
C PRO A 149 12.74 -5.19 -17.86
N ALA A 150 13.87 -5.21 -17.15
CA ALA A 150 14.33 -6.37 -16.38
C ALA A 150 13.36 -6.72 -15.25
N GLY A 151 12.94 -5.73 -14.45
CA GLY A 151 11.96 -5.90 -13.37
C GLY A 151 10.64 -6.46 -13.86
N ARG A 152 10.09 -5.91 -14.95
CA ARG A 152 8.85 -6.41 -15.56
C ARG A 152 8.99 -7.84 -16.08
N ARG A 153 10.07 -8.16 -16.81
CA ARG A 153 10.34 -9.52 -17.31
C ARG A 153 10.42 -10.52 -16.17
N MET A 154 11.13 -10.18 -15.09
CA MET A 154 11.26 -11.00 -13.90
C MET A 154 9.91 -11.21 -13.20
N LEU A 155 9.12 -10.16 -13.00
CA LEU A 155 7.81 -10.24 -12.34
C LEU A 155 6.80 -11.04 -13.16
N ASP A 156 6.79 -10.86 -14.48
CA ASP A 156 5.93 -11.62 -15.38
C ASP A 156 6.34 -13.11 -15.42
N ALA A 157 7.65 -13.41 -15.44
CA ALA A 157 8.15 -14.79 -15.35
C ALA A 157 7.77 -15.47 -14.02
N ARG A 158 7.94 -14.76 -12.89
CA ARG A 158 7.51 -15.24 -11.55
C ARG A 158 6.01 -15.49 -11.50
N ALA A 159 5.20 -14.61 -12.11
CA ALA A 159 3.76 -14.78 -12.17
C ALA A 159 3.37 -16.03 -12.97
N ARG A 160 4.00 -16.27 -14.13
CA ARG A 160 3.79 -17.48 -14.93
C ARG A 160 4.21 -18.75 -14.18
N ALA A 161 5.37 -18.75 -13.53
CA ALA A 161 5.87 -19.88 -12.75
C ALA A 161 5.01 -20.20 -11.52
N ARG A 162 4.36 -19.20 -10.91
CA ARG A 162 3.38 -19.44 -9.84
C ARG A 162 2.09 -20.06 -10.38
N ALA A 163 1.62 -19.61 -11.54
CA ALA A 163 0.42 -20.15 -12.17
C ALA A 163 0.61 -21.61 -12.62
N SER A 164 1.78 -21.95 -13.20
CA SER A 164 2.10 -23.33 -13.58
C SER A 164 2.16 -24.26 -12.36
N ARG A 165 2.84 -23.84 -11.28
CA ARG A 165 2.87 -24.59 -10.01
C ARG A 165 1.49 -24.83 -9.43
N LYS A 166 0.62 -23.80 -9.41
CA LYS A 166 -0.77 -23.96 -8.94
C LYS A 166 -1.56 -24.97 -9.78
N ARG A 167 -1.41 -24.95 -11.11
CA ARG A 167 -2.05 -25.92 -12.01
C ARG A 167 -1.54 -27.35 -11.77
N ALA A 168 -0.24 -27.52 -11.59
CA ALA A 168 0.34 -28.82 -11.29
C ALA A 168 -0.16 -29.36 -9.94
N ALA A 169 -0.23 -28.53 -8.91
CA ALA A 169 -0.79 -28.90 -7.60
C ALA A 169 -2.28 -29.29 -7.67
N SER A 170 -3.10 -28.57 -8.45
CA SER A 170 -4.51 -28.93 -8.68
C SER A 170 -4.63 -30.32 -9.33
N LYS A 171 -3.87 -30.57 -10.40
CA LYS A 171 -3.87 -31.86 -11.10
C LYS A 171 -3.40 -33.00 -10.21
N ALA A 172 -2.38 -32.78 -9.37
CA ALA A 172 -1.91 -33.79 -8.43
C ALA A 172 -2.97 -34.11 -7.37
N ASN A 173 -3.70 -33.10 -6.88
CA ASN A 173 -4.77 -33.29 -5.90
C ASN A 173 -6.00 -34.00 -6.51
N GLU A 174 -6.36 -33.67 -7.75
CA GLU A 174 -7.41 -34.36 -8.51
C GLU A 174 -7.04 -35.84 -8.78
N GLY A 175 -5.78 -36.09 -9.17
CA GLY A 175 -5.28 -37.45 -9.41
C GLY A 175 -5.15 -38.30 -8.13
N ALA A 176 -4.86 -37.67 -6.98
CA ALA A 176 -4.82 -38.35 -5.68
C ALA A 176 -6.23 -38.69 -5.14
N ALA A 177 -7.24 -37.86 -5.43
CA ALA A 177 -8.63 -38.10 -5.03
C ALA A 177 -9.33 -39.20 -5.86
N ALA A 178 -8.90 -39.43 -7.11
CA ALA A 178 -9.49 -40.43 -8.00
C ALA A 178 -9.49 -41.88 -7.45
N PRO A 179 -8.38 -42.44 -6.91
CA PRO A 179 -8.38 -43.78 -6.33
C PRO A 179 -9.14 -43.87 -4.99
N GLU A 180 -9.27 -42.79 -4.23
CA GLU A 180 -10.04 -42.76 -2.98
C GLU A 180 -11.54 -42.82 -3.24
N ILE A 181 -12.04 -42.08 -4.24
CA ILE A 181 -13.44 -42.14 -4.69
C ILE A 181 -13.75 -43.52 -5.28
N ALA A 182 -12.84 -44.11 -6.06
CA ALA A 182 -13.03 -45.45 -6.62
C ALA A 182 -13.07 -46.55 -5.54
N ARG A 183 -12.32 -46.41 -4.44
CA ARG A 183 -12.39 -47.32 -3.28
C ARG A 183 -13.67 -47.13 -2.47
N ALA A 184 -14.15 -45.89 -2.32
CA ALA A 184 -15.38 -45.59 -1.59
C ALA A 184 -16.65 -45.99 -2.35
N ALA A 185 -16.64 -45.96 -3.69
CA ALA A 185 -17.76 -46.38 -4.53
C ALA A 185 -17.82 -47.90 -4.80
N GLY A 186 -16.77 -48.64 -4.42
CA GLY A 186 -16.70 -50.10 -4.50
C GLY A 186 -17.03 -50.81 -3.18
N GLN A 187 -17.47 -50.07 -2.16
CA GLN A 187 -18.02 -50.56 -0.88
C GLN A 187 -19.53 -50.27 -0.84
#